data_AF-A0ABD0XZS8-F1
#
_entry.id   AF-A0ABD0XZS8-F1
#
_cell.length_a   1.000
_cell.length_b   1.000
_cell.length_c   1.000
_cell.angle_alpha   90.00
_cell.angle_beta   90.00
_cell.angle_gamma   90.00
#
_symmetry.space_group_name_H-M   'P 1'
#
loop_
_entity.id
_entity.type
_entity.pdbx_description
1 polymer ?
#
loop_
_entity_poly.entity_id
_entity_poly.type
_entity_poly.pdbx_seq_one_letter_code
_entity_poly.pdbx_strand_id
1 'polypeptide(L)'
;MDATIDNLERALVQFYHSGSGQQAEAHKWLTQVQLSPDAWPVIWQLLQPNRSAEAQFFGATTLHLKLMKSWSEVPSDQYASLKNKLLETILQYSAGPKLILNRLCIAVSDTTRHLTHFRTQTIQRLYL
;
A
#
# COMPACT_ATOMS: atom_id res chain seq x y z
N MET A 1 -11.25 -1.21 -16.54
CA MET A 1 -11.87 -1.49 -15.22
C MET A 1 -11.31 -0.49 -14.26
N ASP A 2 -12.18 0.29 -13.62
CA ASP A 2 -11.77 1.25 -12.60
C ASP A 2 -11.34 0.50 -11.34
N ALA A 3 -10.39 1.09 -10.60
CA ALA A 3 -9.86 0.55 -9.35
C ALA A 3 -10.86 0.76 -8.20
N THR A 4 -12.02 0.09 -8.26
CA THR A 4 -13.00 0.05 -7.17
C THR A 4 -12.75 -1.17 -6.27
N ILE A 5 -13.22 -1.12 -5.01
CA ILE A 5 -13.10 -2.27 -4.09
C ILE A 5 -13.73 -3.52 -4.71
N ASP A 6 -14.95 -3.40 -5.26
CA ASP A 6 -15.68 -4.56 -5.78
C ASP A 6 -14.93 -5.24 -6.94
N ASN A 7 -14.30 -4.45 -7.81
CA ASN A 7 -13.49 -4.98 -8.91
C ASN A 7 -12.20 -5.62 -8.39
N LEU A 8 -11.58 -5.03 -7.37
CA LEU A 8 -10.39 -5.59 -6.71
C LEU A 8 -10.69 -6.92 -6.02
N GLU A 9 -11.77 -7.01 -5.26
CA GLU A 9 -12.18 -8.26 -4.61
C GLU A 9 -12.50 -9.34 -5.64
N ARG A 10 -13.20 -8.99 -6.73
CA ARG A 10 -13.46 -9.94 -7.83
C ARG A 10 -12.16 -10.44 -8.48
N ALA A 11 -11.22 -9.53 -8.78
CA ALA A 11 -9.95 -9.92 -9.37
C ALA A 11 -9.08 -10.74 -8.40
N LEU A 12 -9.13 -10.45 -7.10
CA LEU A 12 -8.45 -11.26 -6.08
C LEU A 12 -9.08 -12.66 -6.01
N VAL A 13 -10.41 -12.77 -6.02
CA VAL A 13 -11.09 -14.06 -6.07
C VAL A 13 -10.68 -14.84 -7.32
N GLN A 14 -10.63 -14.19 -8.49
CA GLN A 14 -10.14 -14.82 -9.72
C GLN A 14 -8.67 -15.24 -9.62
N PHE A 15 -7.83 -14.42 -9.01
CA PHE A 15 -6.41 -14.73 -8.85
C PHE A 15 -6.15 -15.91 -7.91
N TYR A 16 -6.90 -16.03 -6.82
CA TYR A 16 -6.71 -17.09 -5.82
C TYR A 16 -7.53 -18.36 -6.08
N HIS A 17 -8.65 -18.28 -6.81
CA HIS A 17 -9.60 -19.39 -6.95
C HIS A 17 -9.87 -19.85 -8.40
N SER A 18 -9.36 -19.17 -9.43
CA SER A 18 -9.55 -19.58 -10.83
C SER A 18 -8.38 -20.44 -11.38
N GLY A 19 -8.63 -21.12 -12.51
CA GLY A 19 -7.61 -21.86 -13.26
C GLY A 19 -6.56 -20.96 -13.93
N SER A 20 -5.46 -21.58 -14.36
CA SER A 20 -4.20 -20.92 -14.77
C SER A 20 -4.34 -19.77 -15.79
N GLY A 21 -5.26 -19.86 -16.76
CA GLY A 21 -5.47 -18.82 -17.77
C GLY A 21 -6.11 -17.54 -17.23
N GLN A 22 -7.08 -17.65 -16.33
CA GLN A 22 -7.76 -16.48 -15.73
C GLN A 22 -6.92 -15.84 -14.62
N GLN A 23 -6.11 -16.65 -13.94
CA GLN A 23 -5.18 -16.17 -12.92
C GLN A 23 -4.15 -15.19 -13.48
N ALA A 24 -3.61 -15.46 -14.68
CA ALA A 24 -2.63 -14.58 -15.31
C ALA A 24 -3.20 -13.20 -15.64
N GLU A 25 -4.43 -13.14 -16.17
CA GLU A 25 -5.10 -11.89 -16.51
C GLU A 25 -5.46 -11.09 -15.26
N ALA A 26 -5.99 -11.76 -14.23
CA ALA A 26 -6.27 -11.13 -12.93
C ALA A 26 -4.99 -10.56 -12.30
N HIS A 27 -3.89 -11.32 -12.32
CA HIS A 27 -2.61 -10.87 -11.81
C HIS A 27 -2.08 -9.63 -12.54
N LYS A 28 -2.18 -9.63 -13.87
CA LYS A 28 -1.76 -8.51 -14.71
C LYS A 28 -2.57 -7.24 -14.38
N TRP A 29 -3.90 -7.36 -14.27
CA TRP A 29 -4.75 -6.23 -13.91
C TRP A 29 -4.47 -5.72 -12.50
N LEU A 30 -4.35 -6.63 -11.52
CA LEU A 30 -3.99 -6.26 -10.14
C LEU A 30 -2.67 -5.49 -10.10
N THR A 31 -1.65 -5.94 -10.83
CA THR A 31 -0.35 -5.27 -10.93
C THR A 31 -0.46 -3.87 -11.54
N GLN A 32 -1.29 -3.69 -12.57
CA GLN A 32 -1.56 -2.37 -13.15
C GLN A 32 -2.22 -1.44 -12.13
N VAL A 33 -3.18 -1.94 -11.36
CA VAL A 33 -3.80 -1.16 -10.28
C VAL A 33 -2.76 -0.74 -9.25
N GLN A 34 -1.85 -1.64 -8.83
CA GLN A 34 -0.81 -1.29 -7.85
C GLN A 34 0.09 -0.13 -8.29
N LEU A 35 0.31 0.02 -9.59
CA LEU A 35 1.12 1.09 -10.18
C LEU A 35 0.32 2.38 -10.38
N SER A 36 -1.00 2.30 -10.60
CA SER A 36 -1.86 3.46 -10.84
C SER A 36 -1.96 4.39 -9.63
N PRO A 37 -1.98 5.73 -9.79
CA PRO A 37 -2.25 6.67 -8.70
C PRO A 37 -3.62 6.43 -8.03
N ASP A 38 -4.58 5.83 -8.73
CA ASP A 38 -5.91 5.53 -8.22
C ASP A 38 -5.91 4.48 -7.09
N ALA A 39 -4.80 3.79 -6.86
CA ALA A 39 -4.67 2.81 -5.78
C ALA A 39 -4.67 3.42 -4.38
N TRP A 40 -4.17 4.66 -4.21
CA TRP A 40 -4.03 5.32 -2.92
C TRP A 40 -5.30 5.33 -2.06
N PRO A 41 -6.47 5.76 -2.56
CA PRO A 41 -7.70 5.74 -1.78
C PRO A 41 -8.17 4.33 -1.42
N VAL A 42 -7.92 3.35 -2.30
CA VAL A 42 -8.46 1.99 -2.16
C VAL A 42 -7.64 1.13 -1.21
N ILE A 43 -6.32 1.36 -1.13
CA ILE A 43 -5.42 0.65 -0.20
C ILE A 43 -6.00 0.65 1.23
N TRP A 44 -6.42 1.81 1.73
CA TRP A 44 -6.93 1.95 3.10
C TRP A 44 -8.28 1.25 3.30
N GLN A 45 -9.06 1.12 2.24
CA GLN A 45 -10.35 0.43 2.26
C GLN A 45 -10.15 -1.10 2.26
N LEU A 46 -9.13 -1.59 1.55
CA LEU A 46 -8.73 -3.01 1.55
C LEU A 46 -8.12 -3.44 2.89
N LEU A 47 -7.44 -2.53 3.59
CA LEU A 47 -6.84 -2.77 4.90
C LEU A 47 -7.87 -2.76 6.04
N GLN A 48 -9.16 -2.56 5.77
CA GLN A 48 -10.18 -2.63 6.82
C GLN A 48 -10.32 -4.07 7.38
N PRO A 49 -10.56 -4.22 8.69
CA PRO A 49 -10.58 -5.51 9.37
C PRO A 49 -11.76 -6.40 8.93
N ASN A 50 -12.80 -5.81 8.32
CA ASN A 50 -13.97 -6.51 7.79
C ASN A 50 -13.75 -7.13 6.39
N ARG A 51 -12.55 -6.96 5.80
CA ARG A 51 -12.19 -7.49 4.49
C ARG A 51 -11.51 -8.86 4.61
N SER A 52 -11.46 -9.60 3.49
CA SER A 52 -10.79 -10.90 3.46
C SER A 52 -9.27 -10.77 3.66
N ALA A 53 -8.63 -11.85 4.13
CA ALA A 53 -7.20 -11.85 4.35
C ALA A 53 -6.41 -11.59 3.05
N GLU A 54 -6.90 -12.07 1.91
CA GLU A 54 -6.34 -11.82 0.57
C GLU A 54 -6.39 -10.34 0.21
N ALA A 55 -7.53 -9.69 0.47
CA ALA A 55 -7.71 -8.25 0.21
C ALA A 55 -6.78 -7.41 1.10
N GLN A 56 -6.71 -7.74 2.39
CA GLN A 56 -5.81 -7.04 3.33
C GLN A 56 -4.34 -7.25 2.96
N PHE A 57 -3.96 -8.46 2.57
CA PHE A 57 -2.60 -8.77 2.11
C PHE A 57 -2.24 -8.01 0.83
N PHE A 58 -3.17 -7.96 -0.13
CA PHE A 58 -2.98 -7.18 -1.36
C PHE A 58 -2.87 -5.68 -1.03
N GLY A 59 -3.73 -5.14 -0.17
CA GLY A 59 -3.67 -3.76 0.29
C GLY A 59 -2.33 -3.42 0.94
N ALA A 60 -1.84 -4.27 1.85
CA ALA A 60 -0.55 -4.07 2.52
C ALA A 60 0.64 -4.15 1.56
N THR A 61 0.60 -5.08 0.59
CA THR A 61 1.62 -5.19 -0.46
C THR A 61 1.66 -3.93 -1.32
N THR A 62 0.47 -3.46 -1.71
CA THR A 62 0.31 -2.29 -2.58
C THR A 62 0.78 -1.03 -1.87
N LEU A 63 0.46 -0.89 -0.58
CA LEU A 63 0.94 0.22 0.26
C LEU A 63 2.47 0.26 0.31
N HIS A 64 3.11 -0.87 0.60
CA HIS A 64 4.57 -0.98 0.62
C HIS A 64 5.18 -0.59 -0.74
N LEU A 65 4.63 -1.11 -1.85
CA LEU A 65 5.10 -0.78 -3.20
C LEU A 65 4.96 0.73 -3.48
N LYS A 66 3.82 1.32 -3.13
CA LYS A 66 3.54 2.75 -3.33
C LYS A 66 4.48 3.63 -2.52
N LEU A 67 4.74 3.29 -1.27
CA LEU A 67 5.69 4.01 -0.42
C LEU A 67 7.13 3.91 -0.94
N MET A 68 7.49 2.79 -1.57
CA MET A 68 8.82 2.55 -2.14
C MET A 68 9.04 3.21 -3.50
N LYS A 69 8.07 3.13 -4.41
CA LYS A 69 8.24 3.52 -5.82
C LYS A 69 7.57 4.83 -6.19
N SER A 70 6.50 5.18 -5.47
CA SER A 70 5.57 6.27 -5.79
C SER A 70 5.49 7.32 -4.67
N TRP A 71 6.53 7.43 -3.83
CA TRP A 71 6.56 8.42 -2.75
C TRP A 71 6.39 9.86 -3.24
N SER A 72 6.88 10.17 -4.44
CA SER A 72 6.73 11.48 -5.09
C SER A 72 5.31 11.82 -5.51
N GLU A 73 4.39 10.85 -5.57
CA GLU A 73 2.96 11.10 -5.83
C GLU A 73 2.26 11.74 -4.62
N VAL A 74 2.83 11.60 -3.42
CA VAL A 74 2.26 12.14 -2.19
C VAL A 74 2.77 13.57 -1.99
N PRO A 75 1.87 14.56 -1.86
CA PRO A 75 2.24 15.93 -1.52
C PRO A 75 2.93 16.01 -0.14
N SER A 76 3.93 16.90 0.00
CA SER A 76 4.76 16.97 1.21
C SER A 76 3.99 17.40 2.46
N ASP A 77 2.90 18.15 2.31
CA ASP A 77 1.94 18.51 3.34
C ASP A 77 1.17 17.29 3.89
N GLN A 78 1.04 16.22 3.10
CA GLN A 78 0.32 15.02 3.49
C GLN A 78 1.20 13.94 4.13
N TYR A 79 2.53 14.11 4.16
CA TYR A 79 3.46 13.12 4.73
C TYR A 79 3.19 12.80 6.20
N ALA A 80 2.87 13.83 7.00
CA ALA A 80 2.56 13.64 8.41
C ALA A 80 1.25 12.84 8.60
N SER A 81 0.22 13.18 7.83
CA SER A 81 -1.07 12.49 7.85
C SER A 81 -0.94 11.02 7.42
N LEU A 82 -0.19 10.79 6.33
CA LEU A 82 0.10 9.44 5.83
C LEU A 82 0.81 8.57 6.87
N LYS A 83 1.82 9.14 7.55
CA LYS A 83 2.55 8.45 8.60
C LYS A 83 1.64 8.10 9.78
N ASN A 84 0.82 9.03 10.25
CA ASN A 84 -0.11 8.78 11.34
C ASN A 84 -1.10 7.66 10.98
N LYS A 85 -1.69 7.73 9.79
CA LYS A 85 -2.62 6.72 9.29
C LYS A 85 -1.98 5.33 9.17
N LEU A 86 -0.73 5.26 8.73
CA LEU A 86 0.04 4.02 8.67
C LEU A 86 0.28 3.43 10.07
N LEU A 87 0.65 4.26 11.04
CA LEU A 87 0.86 3.83 12.44
C LEU A 87 -0.46 3.36 13.08
N GLU A 88 -1.56 4.08 12.88
CA GLU A 88 -2.90 3.68 13.33
C GLU A 88 -3.28 2.31 12.74
N THR A 89 -3.02 2.11 11.45
CA THR A 89 -3.27 0.83 10.79
C THR A 89 -2.41 -0.28 11.39
N ILE A 90 -1.13 -0.03 11.68
CA ILE A 90 -0.25 -1.03 12.34
C ILE A 90 -0.76 -1.39 13.72
N LEU A 91 -1.20 -0.41 14.50
CA LEU A 91 -1.77 -0.63 15.82
C LEU A 91 -3.05 -1.48 15.70
N GLN A 92 -3.88 -1.24 14.70
CA GLN A 92 -5.06 -2.06 14.42
C GLN A 92 -4.70 -3.52 14.08
N TYR A 93 -3.61 -3.74 13.33
CA TYR A 93 -3.12 -5.07 12.98
C TYR A 93 -2.20 -5.70 14.04
N SER A 94 -1.93 -5.02 15.16
CA SER A 94 -1.03 -5.52 16.21
C SER A 94 -1.51 -6.83 16.84
N ALA A 95 -2.83 -7.01 16.91
CA ALA A 95 -3.48 -8.26 17.34
C ALA A 95 -3.95 -9.14 16.17
N GLY A 96 -3.71 -8.72 14.92
CA GLY A 96 -4.16 -9.38 13.70
C GLY A 96 -3.13 -10.36 13.11
N PRO A 97 -3.32 -10.78 11.85
CA PRO A 97 -2.40 -11.71 11.18
C PRO A 97 -0.99 -11.13 11.07
N LYS A 98 0.00 -11.82 11.69
CA LYS A 98 1.42 -11.40 11.72
C LYS A 98 2.01 -11.14 10.34
N LEU A 99 1.54 -11.84 9.31
CA LEU A 99 2.00 -11.67 7.93
C LEU A 99 1.71 -10.27 7.39
N ILE A 100 0.51 -9.75 7.65
CA ILE A 100 0.09 -8.42 7.21
C ILE A 100 0.84 -7.36 8.02
N LEU A 101 0.95 -7.55 9.33
CA LEU A 101 1.70 -6.68 10.23
C LEU A 101 3.16 -6.52 9.78
N ASN A 102 3.85 -7.63 9.46
CA ASN A 102 5.23 -7.58 8.96
C ASN A 102 5.36 -6.73 7.69
N ARG A 103 4.41 -6.85 6.75
CA ARG A 103 4.40 -6.05 5.52
C ARG A 103 4.25 -4.55 5.83
N LEU A 104 3.38 -4.20 6.77
CA LEU A 104 3.17 -2.82 7.21
C LEU A 104 4.39 -2.25 7.93
N CYS A 105 5.09 -3.05 8.74
CA CYS A 105 6.34 -2.63 9.39
C CYS A 105 7.45 -2.33 8.38
N ILE A 106 7.55 -3.11 7.31
CA ILE A 106 8.49 -2.83 6.21
C ILE A 106 8.11 -1.51 5.52
N ALA A 107 6.82 -1.30 5.22
CA ALA A 107 6.30 -0.04 4.66
C ALA A 107 6.62 1.21 5.53
N VAL A 108 6.64 1.09 6.86
CA VAL A 108 7.09 2.17 7.76
C VAL A 108 8.58 2.44 7.63
N SER A 109 9.38 1.39 7.56
CA SER A 109 10.85 1.49 7.45
C SER A 109 11.23 2.26 6.18
N ASP A 110 10.53 1.95 5.10
CA ASP A 110 10.61 2.60 3.80
C ASP A 110 10.27 4.09 3.86
N THR A 111 9.14 4.42 4.47
CA THR A 111 8.71 5.80 4.71
C THR A 111 9.77 6.60 5.49
N THR A 112 10.35 5.98 6.51
CA THR A 112 11.38 6.60 7.36
C THR A 112 12.66 6.89 6.58
N ARG A 113 13.04 5.99 5.65
CA ARG A 113 14.19 6.18 4.77
C ARG A 113 14.00 7.40 3.86
N HIS A 114 12.82 7.53 3.24
CA HIS A 114 12.50 8.66 2.36
C HIS A 114 12.50 9.99 3.13
N LEU A 115 11.89 10.03 4.31
CA LEU A 115 11.88 11.23 5.16
C LEU A 115 13.27 11.64 5.63
N THR A 116 14.14 10.67 5.97
CA THR A 116 15.52 10.95 6.40
C THR A 116 16.36 11.49 5.25
N HIS A 117 16.24 10.90 4.06
CA HIS A 117 16.91 11.41 2.85
C HIS A 117 16.47 12.85 2.51
N PHE A 118 15.17 13.15 2.62
CA PHE A 118 14.66 14.49 2.40
C PHE A 118 15.23 15.50 3.42
N ARG A 119 15.26 15.15 4.71
CA ARG A 119 15.83 16.02 5.77
C ARG A 119 17.30 16.34 5.54
N THR A 120 18.11 15.38 5.09
CA THR A 120 19.54 15.61 4.80
C THR A 120 19.73 16.63 3.66
N GLN A 121 18.92 16.55 2.61
CA GLN A 121 18.99 17.49 1.47
C GLN A 121 18.54 18.90 1.85
N THR A 122 17.50 19.05 2.68
CA THR A 122 17.03 20.37 3.14
C THR A 122 18.06 21.05 4.04
N ILE A 123 18.73 20.29 4.93
CA ILE A 123 19.79 20.84 5.79
C ILE A 123 20.99 21.27 4.95
N GLN A 124 21.44 20.49 3.97
CA GLN A 124 22.53 20.91 3.08
C GLN A 124 22.22 22.17 2.26
N ARG A 125 20.96 22.40 1.88
CA ARG A 125 20.52 23.61 1.16
C ARG A 125 20.34 24.85 2.04
N LEU A 126 20.30 24.71 3.37
CA LEU A 126 20.20 25.82 4.31
C LEU A 126 21.56 26.30 4.82
N TYR A 127 22.61 25.51 4.58
CA TYR A 127 24.01 25.81 4.94
C TYR A 127 24.89 26.19 3.72
N LEU A 128 24.29 26.33 2.54
CA LEU A 128 24.87 26.90 1.32
C LEU A 128 23.99 28.08 0.88
#